data_AF-A0A6V7VZI2-F1
#
_entry.id   AF-A0A6V7VZI2-F1
#
_cell.length_a   1.000
_cell.length_b   1.000
_cell.length_c   1.000
_cell.angle_alpha   90.00
_cell.angle_beta   90.00
_cell.angle_gamma   90.00
#
_symmetry.space_group_name_H-M   'P 1'
#
loop_
_entity.id
_entity.type
_entity.pdbx_description
1 polymer ?
#
loop_
_entity_poly.entity_id
_entity_poly.type
_entity_poly.pdbx_seq_one_letter_code
_entity_poly.pdbx_strand_id
1 'polypeptide(L)' 'MPAVHIRTQDMLSPLERQFLDAAEKGNRPTLESCLQQASLLI' A
#
# COMPACT_ATOMS: atom_id res chain seq x y z
N MET A 1 -34.46 1.47 0.78
CA MET A 1 -33.12 1.61 1.40
C MET A 1 -32.12 1.76 0.25
N PRO A 2 -31.43 2.90 0.07
CA PRO A 2 -30.44 3.00 -1.00
C PRO A 2 -29.27 2.05 -0.69
N ALA A 3 -28.95 1.15 -1.61
CA ALA A 3 -27.83 0.23 -1.47
C ALA A 3 -26.52 1.04 -1.47
N VAL A 4 -25.89 1.17 -0.30
CA VAL A 4 -24.57 1.77 -0.16
C VAL A 4 -23.57 0.84 -0.85
N HIS A 5 -23.12 1.23 -2.03
CA HIS A 5 -22.07 0.51 -2.75
C HIS A 5 -20.74 0.77 -2.05
N ILE A 6 -20.47 0.05 -0.96
CA ILE A 6 -19.16 0.06 -0.31
C ILE A 6 -18.19 -0.58 -1.30
N ARG A 7 -17.36 0.23 -1.96
CA ARG A 7 -16.27 -0.27 -2.82
C ARG A 7 -15.18 -0.84 -1.91
N THR A 8 -15.36 -2.08 -1.49
CA THR A 8 -14.38 -2.81 -0.66
C THR A 8 -13.12 -3.22 -1.41
N GLN A 9 -13.08 -3.03 -2.72
CA GLN A 9 -12.05 -3.60 -3.60
C GLN A 9 -10.77 -2.77 -3.72
N ASP A 10 -10.74 -1.52 -3.23
CA ASP A 10 -9.59 -0.63 -3.43
C ASP A 10 -9.21 0.14 -2.15
N MET A 11 -8.96 -0.59 -1.06
CA MET A 11 -8.51 -0.02 0.22
C MET A 11 -6.98 0.13 0.34
N LEU A 12 -6.23 -0.43 -0.61
CA LEU A 12 -4.77 -0.37 -0.62
C LEU A 12 -4.28 0.28 -1.90
N SER A 13 -3.53 1.35 -1.72
CA SER A 13 -2.80 2.04 -2.78
C SER A 13 -1.74 1.09 -3.37
N PRO A 14 -1.31 1.28 -4.63
CA PRO A 14 -0.26 0.47 -5.23
C PRO A 14 1.03 0.40 -4.39
N LEU A 15 1.40 1.52 -3.74
CA LEU A 15 2.56 1.60 -2.86
C LEU A 15 2.41 0.71 -1.61
N GLU A 16 1.23 0.70 -0.99
CA GLU A 16 0.95 -0.12 0.19
C GLU A 16 0.98 -1.61 -0.16
N ARG A 17 0.43 -1.99 -1.33
CA ARG A 17 0.51 -3.38 -1.83
C ARG A 17 1.97 -3.80 -2.04
N GLN A 18 2.79 -2.93 -2.64
CA GLN A 18 4.21 -3.19 -2.85
C GLN A 18 5.00 -3.31 -1.54
N PHE A 19 4.68 -2.48 -0.55
CA PHE A 19 5.29 -2.56 0.77
C PHE A 19 4.98 -3.90 1.45
N LEU A 20 3.73 -4.36 1.40
CA LEU A 20 3.32 -5.64 2.00
C LEU A 20 4.00 -6.84 1.31
N ASP A 21 4.07 -6.86 -0.03
CA ASP A 21 4.77 -7.91 -0.79
C ASP A 21 6.27 -7.95 -0.47
N ALA A 22 6.90 -6.77 -0.35
CA ALA A 22 8.30 -6.67 0.04
C ALA A 22 8.56 -7.15 1.48
N ALA A 23 7.63 -6.87 2.41
CA ALA A 23 7.71 -7.34 3.79
C ALA A 23 7.61 -8.87 3.87
N GLU A 24 6.68 -9.48 3.14
CA GLU A 24 6.53 -10.94 3.09
C GLU A 24 7.80 -11.63 2.58
N LYS A 25 8.48 -11.02 1.61
CA LYS A 25 9.72 -11.54 1.01
C LYS A 25 11.00 -11.17 1.78
N GLY A 26 10.89 -10.39 2.85
CA GLY A 26 12.06 -9.86 3.59
C GLY A 26 12.93 -8.92 2.75
N ASN A 27 12.37 -8.29 1.72
CA ASN A 27 13.10 -7.44 0.77
C ASN A 27 13.31 -6.03 1.34
N ARG A 28 14.33 -5.90 2.18
CA ARG A 28 14.71 -4.65 2.86
C ARG A 28 14.93 -3.44 1.93
N PRO A 29 15.67 -3.51 0.81
CA PRO A 29 15.85 -2.35 -0.05
C PRO A 29 14.54 -1.85 -0.67
N THR A 30 13.61 -2.75 -0.99
CA THR A 30 12.27 -2.36 -1.49
C THR A 30 11.43 -1.70 -0.39
N LEU A 31 11.53 -2.18 0.86
CA LEU A 31 10.87 -1.53 2.00
C LEU A 31 11.39 -0.10 2.22
N GLU A 32 12.71 0.09 2.18
CA GLU A 32 13.33 1.41 2.33
C GLU A 32 12.90 2.36 1.20
N SER A 33 12.86 1.88 -0.04
CA SER A 33 12.35 2.66 -1.19
C SER A 33 10.87 3.04 -1.01
N CYS A 34 10.03 2.11 -0.56
CA CYS A 34 8.62 2.40 -0.28
C CYS A 34 8.45 3.45 0.83
N LEU A 35 9.24 3.37 1.90
CA LEU A 35 9.22 4.32 3.01
C LEU A 35 9.70 5.71 2.60
N GLN A 36 10.73 5.79 1.75
CA GLN A 36 11.20 7.06 1.18
C GLN A 36 10.12 7.72 0.31
N GLN A 37 9.43 6.94 -0.52
CA GLN A 37 8.34 7.44 -1.36
C GLN A 37 7.15 7.93 -0.53
N ALA A 38 6.81 7.24 0.57
CA ALA A 38 5.77 7.69 1.50
C ALA A 38 6.17 8.97 2.25
N SER A 39 7.45 9.14 2.59
CA SER A 39 7.97 10.32 3.28
C SER A 39 7.99 11.59 2.43
N LEU A 40 7.97 11.49 1.10
CA LEU A 40 7.91 12.63 0.17
C LEU A 40 6.48 13.16 -0.02
N LEU A 41 5.47 12.53 0.58
CA LEU A 41 4.06 12.92 0.53
C LEU A 41 3.62 13.76 1.75
N ILE A 42 4.56 14.21 2.60
CA ILE A 42 4.34 15.05 3.79
C ILE A 42 5.09 16.37 3.62
#